data_AF-A0A2T3CKS7-F1
#
_entry.id   AF-A0A2T3CKS7-F1
#
_cell.length_a   1.000
_cell.length_b   1.000
_cell.length_c   1.000
_cell.angle_alpha   90.00
_cell.angle_beta   90.00
_cell.angle_gamma   90.00
#
_symmetry.space_group_name_H-M   'P 1'
#
loop_
_entity.id
_entity.type
_entity.pdbx_description
1 polymer ?
#
loop_
_entity_poly.entity_id
_entity_poly.type
_entity_poly.pdbx_seq_one_letter_code
_entity_poly.pdbx_strand_id
1 'polypeptide(L)'
;MSDGIELKAKHSPQNQLGLDNQLLMFARHWYLSGAYLRCTSCNTGQKASEANLAFLHENTCRRADSQHYPWHELACILHWVPSEDVVYI
;
A
#
# COMPACT_ATOMS: atom_id res chain seq x y z
N MET A 1 -18.56 -9.78 41.18
CA MET A 1 -17.32 -9.10 40.71
C MET A 1 -17.11 -9.63 39.31
N SER A 2 -17.38 -8.82 38.30
CA SER A 2 -17.35 -9.22 36.89
C SER A 2 -16.35 -8.30 36.20
N ASP A 3 -15.17 -8.85 35.91
CA ASP A 3 -14.13 -8.15 35.17
C ASP A 3 -14.53 -8.13 33.69
N GLY A 4 -15.08 -7.00 33.25
CA GLY A 4 -15.28 -6.70 31.84
C GLY A 4 -13.94 -6.33 31.21
N ILE A 5 -13.38 -7.22 30.41
CA ILE A 5 -12.20 -6.94 29.60
C ILE A 5 -12.64 -5.99 28.48
N GLU A 6 -12.35 -4.70 28.66
CA GLU A 6 -12.54 -3.65 27.67
C GLU A 6 -11.54 -3.85 26.53
N LEU A 7 -11.97 -4.53 25.47
CA LEU A 7 -11.29 -4.60 24.17
C LEU A 7 -11.13 -3.18 23.60
N LYS A 8 -9.94 -2.59 23.77
CA LYS A 8 -9.62 -1.27 23.22
C LYS A 8 -8.26 -1.25 22.54
N ALA A 9 -8.23 -1.79 21.33
CA ALA A 9 -7.44 -1.20 20.26
C ALA A 9 -8.43 -0.65 19.21
N LYS A 10 -9.20 0.37 19.64
CA LYS A 10 -10.13 1.11 18.77
C LYS A 10 -9.26 1.97 17.85
N HIS A 11 -8.91 1.46 16.66
CA HIS A 11 -8.40 2.34 15.61
C HIS A 11 -9.39 3.49 15.46
N SER A 12 -8.94 4.71 15.71
CA SER A 12 -9.79 5.89 15.56
C SER A 12 -10.30 5.95 14.11
N PRO A 13 -11.58 6.31 13.86
CA PRO A 13 -12.09 6.53 12.50
C PRO A 13 -11.20 7.49 11.69
N GLN A 14 -10.49 8.38 12.36
CA GLN A 14 -9.52 9.31 11.77
C GLN A 14 -8.31 8.59 11.13
N ASN A 15 -7.87 7.46 11.69
CA ASN A 15 -6.76 6.67 11.14
C ASN A 15 -7.21 5.90 9.89
N GLN A 16 -8.47 5.46 9.84
CA GLN A 16 -9.05 4.77 8.68
C GLN A 16 -9.26 5.73 7.50
N LEU A 17 -9.77 6.95 7.76
CA LEU A 17 -9.84 7.99 6.72
C LEU A 17 -8.46 8.36 6.15
N GLY A 18 -7.41 8.30 6.99
CA GLY A 18 -6.03 8.50 6.54
C GLY A 18 -5.58 7.40 5.58
N LEU A 19 -5.89 6.15 5.90
CA LEU A 19 -5.55 4.98 5.08
C LEU A 19 -6.27 5.00 3.72
N ASP A 20 -7.58 5.24 3.72
CA ASP A 20 -8.37 5.31 2.48
C ASP A 20 -7.82 6.39 1.53
N ASN A 21 -7.46 7.56 2.05
CA ASN A 21 -6.85 8.62 1.27
C ASN A 21 -5.47 8.24 0.72
N GLN A 22 -4.64 7.56 1.52
CA GLN A 22 -3.34 7.08 1.06
C GLN A 22 -3.48 6.05 -0.07
N LEU A 23 -4.42 5.10 0.06
CA LEU A 23 -4.73 4.13 -0.98
C LEU A 23 -5.27 4.80 -2.25
N LEU A 24 -6.15 5.80 -2.12
CA LEU A 24 -6.66 6.55 -3.26
C LEU A 24 -5.55 7.32 -3.98
N MET A 25 -4.64 7.95 -3.25
CA MET A 25 -3.49 8.65 -3.83
C MET A 25 -2.52 7.69 -4.52
N PHE A 26 -2.29 6.52 -3.93
CA PHE A 26 -1.51 5.45 -4.52
C PHE A 26 -2.15 4.95 -5.83
N ALA A 27 -3.46 4.68 -5.80
CA ALA A 27 -4.22 4.14 -6.93
C ALA A 27 -4.28 5.08 -8.14
N ARG A 28 -4.08 6.39 -7.96
CA ARG A 28 -3.94 7.35 -9.08
C ARG A 28 -2.71 7.09 -9.91
N HIS A 29 -1.68 6.50 -9.31
CA HIS A 29 -0.38 6.27 -9.94
C HIS A 29 -0.18 4.82 -10.36
N TRP A 30 -0.73 3.91 -9.58
CA TRP A 30 -0.41 2.49 -9.62
C TRP A 30 -1.66 1.63 -9.50
N TYR A 31 -1.63 0.44 -10.08
CA TYR A 31 -2.66 -0.56 -9.85
C TYR A 31 -2.06 -1.96 -9.82
N LEU A 32 -2.67 -2.85 -9.04
CA LEU A 32 -2.28 -4.26 -8.98
C LEU A 32 -2.94 -5.07 -10.10
N SER A 33 -2.17 -5.97 -10.70
CA SER A 33 -2.60 -6.90 -11.74
C SER A 33 -1.88 -8.23 -11.55
N GLY A 34 -2.52 -9.15 -10.82
CA GLY A 34 -1.87 -10.36 -10.33
C GLY A 34 -0.65 -10.00 -9.46
N ALA A 35 0.50 -10.58 -9.75
CA ALA A 35 1.76 -10.31 -9.03
C ALA A 35 2.50 -9.05 -9.51
N TYR A 36 1.88 -8.24 -10.37
CA TYR A 36 2.47 -7.02 -10.92
C TYR A 36 1.83 -5.79 -10.32
N LEU A 37 2.67 -4.80 -10.07
CA LEU A 37 2.25 -3.43 -9.86
C LEU A 37 2.53 -2.65 -11.13
N ARG A 38 1.50 -1.98 -11.65
CA ARG A 38 1.52 -1.35 -12.97
C ARG A 38 1.31 0.14 -12.88
N CYS A 39 2.03 0.90 -13.70
CA CYS A 39 1.80 2.33 -13.84
C CYS A 39 0.47 2.57 -14.59
N THR A 40 -0.39 3.44 -14.06
CA THR A 40 -1.64 3.81 -14.73
C THR A 40 -1.42 4.67 -16.00
N SER A 41 -0.22 5.23 -16.19
CA SER A 41 0.10 6.06 -17.36
C SER A 41 0.74 5.30 -18.52
N CYS A 42 1.72 4.41 -18.26
CA CYS A 42 2.46 3.69 -19.31
C CYS A 42 2.24 2.18 -19.29
N ASN A 43 1.44 1.66 -18.35
CA ASN A 43 1.07 0.26 -18.24
C ASN A 43 2.21 -0.75 -18.00
N THR A 44 3.46 -0.30 -17.96
CA THR A 44 4.62 -1.08 -17.53
C THR A 44 4.34 -1.68 -16.16
N GLY A 45 4.77 -2.92 -15.95
CA GLY A 45 4.57 -3.64 -14.71
C GLY A 45 5.89 -4.08 -14.10
N GLN A 46 5.97 -4.01 -12.77
CA GLN A 46 7.06 -4.55 -11.98
C GLN A 46 6.51 -5.66 -11.09
N LYS A 47 7.19 -6.81 -11.04
CA LYS A 47 6.77 -7.93 -10.18
C LYS A 47 7.02 -7.62 -8.71
N ALA A 48 6.25 -8.23 -7.82
CA ALA A 48 6.51 -8.20 -6.38
C ALA A 48 7.91 -8.71 -6.01
N SER A 49 8.44 -9.71 -6.75
CA SER A 49 9.81 -10.22 -6.55
C SER A 49 10.91 -9.19 -6.86
N GLU A 50 10.56 -8.10 -7.53
CA GLU A 50 11.47 -7.02 -7.94
C GLU A 50 11.30 -5.78 -7.06
N ALA A 51 10.58 -5.88 -5.93
CA ALA A 51 10.18 -4.74 -5.08
C ALA A 51 11.34 -3.84 -4.62
N ASN A 52 12.56 -4.37 -4.53
CA ASN A 52 13.75 -3.63 -4.11
C ASN A 52 14.46 -2.89 -5.25
N LEU A 53 13.97 -3.04 -6.49
CA LEU A 53 14.47 -2.31 -7.64
C LEU A 53 13.63 -1.07 -7.88
N ALA A 54 14.27 -0.03 -8.40
CA ALA A 54 13.55 1.12 -8.92
C ALA A 54 12.59 0.69 -10.02
N PHE A 55 11.38 1.24 -10.00
CA PHE A 55 10.40 1.02 -11.04
C PHE A 55 10.88 1.64 -12.36
N LEU A 56 10.89 0.83 -13.42
CA LEU A 56 11.27 1.27 -14.75
C LEU A 56 10.00 1.57 -15.55
N HIS A 57 9.84 2.83 -15.93
CA HIS A 57 8.77 3.25 -16.84
C HIS A 57 9.18 3.01 -18.30
N GLU A 58 8.18 3.00 -19.18
CA GLU A 58 8.43 3.22 -20.61
C GLU A 58 8.93 4.65 -20.86
N ASN A 59 9.84 4.83 -21.82
CA ASN A 59 10.49 6.11 -22.11
C ASN A 59 9.53 7.26 -22.43
N THR A 60 8.32 6.96 -22.89
CA THR A 60 7.27 7.92 -23.25
C THR A 60 6.33 8.25 -22.08
N CYS A 61 6.56 7.65 -20.92
CA CYS A 61 5.73 7.85 -19.75
C CYS A 61 5.92 9.27 -19.21
N ARG A 62 4.82 10.02 -19.07
CA ARG A 62 4.80 11.37 -18.50
C ARG A 62 5.19 11.43 -17.01
N ARG A 63 5.41 10.28 -16.38
CA ARG A 63 5.81 10.13 -14.96
C ARG A 63 7.23 9.58 -14.81
N ALA A 64 7.96 9.39 -15.91
CA ALA A 64 9.32 8.85 -15.91
C ALA A 64 10.36 9.93 -15.55
N ASP A 65 10.30 10.49 -14.35
CA ASP A 65 11.29 11.47 -13.89
C ASP A 65 11.84 11.16 -12.49
N SER A 66 11.30 10.15 -11.81
CA SER A 66 11.68 9.83 -10.43
C SER A 66 11.99 8.34 -10.28
N GLN A 67 12.98 8.05 -9.43
CA GLN A 67 13.24 6.69 -8.98
C GLN A 67 12.11 6.28 -8.02
N HIS A 68 11.06 5.68 -8.55
CA HIS A 68 9.90 5.23 -7.77
C HIS A 68 10.12 3.82 -7.22
N TYR A 69 9.70 3.58 -5.98
CA TYR A 69 9.67 2.27 -5.33
C TYR A 69 8.24 1.94 -4.88
N PRO A 70 7.33 1.67 -5.83
CA PRO A 70 5.89 1.62 -5.54
C PRO A 70 5.51 0.44 -4.65
N TRP A 71 6.29 -0.64 -4.64
CA TRP A 71 6.09 -1.74 -3.70
C TRP A 71 6.42 -1.36 -2.26
N HIS A 72 7.46 -0.56 -2.04
CA HIS A 72 7.79 -0.04 -0.70
C HIS A 72 6.72 0.93 -0.22
N GLU A 73 6.27 1.83 -1.11
CA GLU A 73 5.16 2.75 -0.81
C GLU A 73 3.89 1.98 -0.43
N LEU A 74 3.51 0.96 -1.22
CA LEU A 74 2.36 0.12 -0.91
C LEU A 74 2.51 -0.61 0.42
N ALA A 75 3.70 -1.15 0.72
CA ALA A 75 3.97 -1.81 2.00
C ALA A 75 3.81 -0.85 3.19
N CYS A 76 4.28 0.40 3.08
CA CYS A 76 4.09 1.42 4.10
C CYS A 76 2.61 1.76 4.32
N ILE A 77 1.82 1.85 3.25
CA ILE A 77 0.37 2.10 3.34
C ILE A 77 -0.32 0.91 4.02
N LEU A 78 -0.03 -0.31 3.59
CA LEU A 78 -0.67 -1.52 4.09
C LEU A 78 -0.21 -1.93 5.49
N HIS A 79 0.91 -1.41 6.00
CA HIS A 79 1.35 -1.64 7.38
C HIS A 79 0.30 -1.21 8.42
N TRP A 80 -0.59 -0.28 8.06
CA TRP A 80 -1.67 0.18 8.92
C TRP A 80 -2.92 -0.70 8.89
N VAL A 81 -2.98 -1.67 7.97
CA VAL A 81 -4.05 -2.67 7.92
C VAL A 81 -3.75 -3.72 8.99
N PRO A 82 -4.67 -3.98 9.93
CA PRO A 82 -4.47 -5.05 10.92
C PRO A 82 -4.21 -6.39 10.23
N SER A 83 -3.14 -7.09 10.60
CA SER A 83 -2.94 -8.48 10.22
C SER A 83 -3.61 -9.39 11.26
N GLU A 84 -4.16 -10.53 10.83
CA GLU A 84 -4.76 -11.52 11.74
C GLU A 84 -3.72 -12.21 12.66
N ASP A 85 -2.43 -11.93 12.50
CA ASP A 85 -1.34 -12.44 13.35
C ASP A 85 -1.26 -11.78 14.75
N VAL A 86 -2.24 -10.96 15.13
CA VAL A 86 -2.41 -10.54 16.52
C VAL A 86 -3.00 -11.72 17.30
N VAL A 87 -2.11 -12.62 17.73
CA VAL A 87 -2.42 -13.63 18.76
C VAL A 87 -2.94 -12.89 19.99
N TYR A 88 -4.21 -13.08 20.29
CA TYR A 88 -4.75 -12.76 21.61
C TYR A 88 -4.11 -13.74 22.61
N ILE A 89 -3.09 -13.28 23.35
CA ILE A 89 -2.58 -13.95 24.56
C ILE A 89 -3.26 -13.34 25.78
#